data_AF-A0A1J5WKV7-F1
#
_entry.id   AF-A0A1J5WKV7-F1
#
_cell.length_a   1.000
_cell.length_b   1.000
_cell.length_c   1.000
_cell.angle_alpha   90.00
_cell.angle_beta   90.00
_cell.angle_gamma   90.00
#
_symmetry.space_group_name_H-M   'P 1'
#
loop_
_entity.id
_entity.type
_entity.pdbx_description
1 polymer ?
#
loop_
_entity_poly.entity_id
_entity_poly.type
_entity_poly.pdbx_seq_one_letter_code
_entity_poly.pdbx_strand_id
1 'polypeptide(L)'
;MDRTLAVVLQEAEKILDTDSPSMIVSRTLYNLSERTEASEAHKTRIEHVAFSWCLVRHLGHGMMNYRKTSFEGVCRAKLKTSIKIPQSHKNAYPERPVISENRHTDSLTAKEQEEIEFEMGVKTGLEIALESNTAIFPVFERIEKRLYVGPVEYSEYYAGLLHGLGVKGNLCNFPSSFVFELMQQQKKGTTCSLLIGLGVGNLSSGNTSLAKTMKLHLPVFDKEMHVAEEIGAEIPRTVDFQIASLVGLSLVYFQRPDFGFGNGMMRMFRHDAAPQKKGEAFCLALGLSLGFSFLGSGREESILLSSLNMEEELIELANSRLLDTEEQRGQERTNALPCAALLALGLVYMKSDKKYIADSVLPPTCNESLFREKSEIHFYKTLCRGLILWSDISPDKRWVEKNIPEIVKEGVYEKEQKSREGGPGENSACHVKCLAYLNVLRGLSLCVALKYAGRCTEKTRDFFNEIALRAHVAGRKCIDRKNAFEGIIRWNVENTIVFSRLCLAVCFAGSGDLKLFQELRGRHHFREAQAPFQSISMESLSLGFLFLGRCSFTITTKTDKSIALLLASLLPLFPSRVGGCGRYFKRLRYMWAAVVEKKHPQEARSKRTLTDEKFTKLVRLVEEEICAPLL
;
A
#
# COMPACT_ATOMS: atom_id res chain seq x y z
N MET A 1 -19.50 21.70 -12.55
CA MET A 1 -19.30 20.30 -12.13
C MET A 1 -20.61 19.60 -12.45
N ASP A 2 -20.56 18.43 -13.07
CA ASP A 2 -21.77 17.68 -13.49
C ASP A 2 -22.61 17.29 -12.26
N ARG A 3 -23.95 17.43 -12.29
CA ARG A 3 -24.79 17.23 -11.07
C ARG A 3 -24.68 15.78 -10.55
N THR A 4 -24.58 14.78 -11.43
CA THR A 4 -24.35 13.38 -11.03
C THR A 4 -23.02 13.21 -10.32
N LEU A 5 -21.94 13.83 -10.82
CA LEU A 5 -20.64 13.77 -10.16
C LEU A 5 -20.68 14.45 -8.79
N ALA A 6 -21.44 15.53 -8.63
CA ALA A 6 -21.60 16.18 -7.33
C ALA A 6 -22.31 15.26 -6.31
N VAL A 7 -23.37 14.55 -6.72
CA VAL A 7 -24.07 13.57 -5.87
C VAL A 7 -23.16 12.40 -5.52
N VAL A 8 -22.47 11.83 -6.51
CA VAL A 8 -21.53 10.72 -6.29
C VAL A 8 -20.38 11.14 -5.36
N LEU A 9 -19.82 12.35 -5.54
CA LEU A 9 -18.81 12.88 -4.64
C LEU A 9 -19.37 13.10 -3.24
N GLN A 10 -20.61 13.56 -3.09
CA GLN A 10 -21.22 13.73 -1.78
C GLN A 10 -21.40 12.38 -1.06
N GLU A 11 -21.83 11.34 -1.77
CA GLU A 11 -21.94 9.98 -1.21
C GLU A 11 -20.58 9.37 -0.88
N ALA A 12 -19.57 9.54 -1.74
CA ALA A 12 -18.21 9.12 -1.44
C ALA A 12 -17.62 9.85 -0.22
N GLU A 13 -17.93 11.14 -0.06
CA GLU A 13 -17.52 11.96 1.09
C GLU A 13 -18.20 11.49 2.39
N LYS A 14 -19.47 11.04 2.33
CA LYS A 14 -20.15 10.40 3.47
C LYS A 14 -19.50 9.06 3.86
N ILE A 15 -19.12 8.25 2.87
CA ILE A 15 -18.45 6.96 3.10
C ILE A 15 -17.08 7.15 3.78
N LEU A 16 -16.32 8.15 3.31
CA LEU A 16 -15.00 8.50 3.83
C LEU A 16 -15.05 9.55 4.94
N ASP A 17 -16.22 9.78 5.54
CA ASP A 17 -16.36 10.79 6.59
C ASP A 17 -15.64 10.33 7.87
N THR A 18 -14.75 11.20 8.34
CA THR A 18 -13.95 11.01 9.56
C THR A 18 -14.50 11.82 10.73
N ASP A 19 -15.39 12.78 10.48
CA ASP A 19 -15.84 13.76 11.46
C ASP A 19 -17.13 13.33 12.16
N SER A 20 -17.97 12.52 11.49
CA SER A 20 -19.18 11.96 12.07
C SER A 20 -18.92 10.60 12.75
N PRO A 21 -19.53 10.34 13.93
CA PRO A 21 -19.48 9.03 14.54
C PRO A 21 -20.22 8.01 13.67
N SER A 22 -19.59 6.85 13.40
CA SER A 22 -20.24 5.80 12.58
C SER A 22 -21.30 5.06 13.38
N MET A 23 -22.54 4.98 12.91
CA MET A 23 -23.53 4.09 13.53
C MET A 23 -23.22 2.63 13.21
N ILE A 24 -23.01 1.79 14.23
CA ILE A 24 -22.85 0.35 14.04
C ILE A 24 -24.15 -0.35 14.41
N VAL A 25 -24.78 -0.98 13.42
CA VAL A 25 -25.98 -1.79 13.62
C VAL A 25 -25.57 -3.25 13.52
N SER A 26 -25.50 -3.95 14.66
CA SER A 26 -25.28 -5.40 14.68
C SER A 26 -26.63 -6.11 14.71
N ARG A 27 -26.90 -6.96 13.71
CA ARG A 27 -27.99 -7.94 13.78
C ARG A 27 -27.51 -9.16 14.57
N THR A 28 -27.84 -9.22 15.85
CA THR A 28 -27.70 -10.46 16.63
C THR A 28 -28.83 -11.42 16.23
N LEU A 29 -28.49 -12.60 15.71
CA LEU A 29 -29.43 -13.71 15.65
C LEU A 29 -29.78 -14.11 17.09
N TYR A 30 -31.08 -14.19 17.39
CA TYR A 30 -31.64 -14.41 18.72
C TYR A 30 -30.94 -15.52 19.55
N ASN A 31 -30.89 -15.32 20.88
CA ASN A 31 -30.45 -16.24 21.95
C ASN A 31 -29.01 -16.18 22.48
N LEU A 32 -28.34 -15.02 22.46
CA LEU A 32 -27.16 -14.82 23.34
C LEU A 32 -27.62 -14.16 24.65
N SER A 33 -27.62 -14.94 25.74
CA SER A 33 -27.84 -14.39 27.09
C SER A 33 -26.77 -13.36 27.43
N GLU A 34 -27.15 -12.34 28.22
CA GLU A 34 -26.42 -11.08 28.40
C GLU A 34 -25.00 -11.19 29.00
N ARG A 35 -24.58 -12.39 29.43
CA ARG A 35 -23.32 -12.68 30.15
C ARG A 35 -22.62 -13.96 29.65
N THR A 36 -22.57 -14.15 28.34
CA THR A 36 -21.76 -15.24 27.75
C THR A 36 -20.48 -14.67 27.15
N GLU A 37 -19.37 -15.40 27.28
CA GLU A 37 -18.08 -15.07 26.63
C GLU A 37 -18.24 -14.81 25.12
N ALA A 38 -19.22 -15.48 24.48
CA ALA A 38 -19.59 -15.27 23.08
C ALA A 38 -20.17 -13.87 22.81
N SER A 39 -20.92 -13.27 23.76
CA SER A 39 -21.42 -11.90 23.65
C SER A 39 -20.30 -10.87 23.80
N GLU A 40 -19.31 -11.13 24.67
CA GLU A 40 -18.15 -10.25 24.84
C GLU A 40 -17.22 -10.32 23.62
N ALA A 41 -16.92 -11.53 23.13
CA ALA A 41 -16.13 -11.74 21.93
C ALA A 41 -16.76 -11.09 20.68
N HIS A 42 -18.09 -11.11 20.57
CA HIS A 42 -18.80 -10.40 19.50
C HIS A 42 -18.68 -8.88 19.62
N LYS A 43 -18.77 -8.34 20.84
CA LYS A 43 -18.61 -6.91 21.12
C LYS A 43 -17.21 -6.41 20.76
N THR A 44 -16.16 -7.11 21.19
CA THR A 44 -14.77 -6.78 20.86
C THR A 44 -14.50 -6.81 19.36
N ARG A 45 -15.11 -7.75 18.62
CA ARG A 45 -15.00 -7.82 17.14
C ARG A 45 -15.61 -6.60 16.46
N ILE A 46 -16.79 -6.18 16.92
CA ILE A 46 -17.46 -4.98 16.39
C ILE A 46 -16.60 -3.74 16.63
N GLU A 47 -16.07 -3.58 17.84
CA GLU A 47 -15.19 -2.46 18.20
C GLU A 47 -13.92 -2.44 17.34
N HIS A 48 -13.27 -3.60 17.15
CA HIS A 48 -12.09 -3.70 16.28
C HIS A 48 -12.39 -3.34 14.82
N VAL A 49 -13.54 -3.76 14.28
CA VAL A 49 -13.95 -3.40 12.90
C VAL A 49 -14.23 -1.90 12.79
N ALA A 50 -14.97 -1.33 13.73
CA ALA A 50 -15.25 0.10 13.77
C ALA A 50 -13.97 0.95 13.88
N PHE A 51 -13.05 0.49 14.72
CA PHE A 51 -11.75 1.10 14.91
C PHE A 51 -10.90 1.07 13.64
N SER A 52 -10.78 -0.12 13.03
CA SER A 52 -10.12 -0.34 11.75
C SER A 52 -10.65 0.62 10.66
N TRP A 53 -11.96 0.87 10.68
CA TRP A 53 -12.61 1.79 9.75
C TRP A 53 -12.26 3.25 10.00
N CYS A 54 -12.30 3.72 11.24
CA CYS A 54 -11.93 5.10 11.57
C CYS A 54 -10.52 5.42 11.02
N LEU A 55 -9.56 4.53 11.28
CA LEU A 55 -8.19 4.67 10.78
C LEU A 55 -8.14 4.73 9.24
N VAL A 56 -8.76 3.75 8.60
CA VAL A 56 -8.67 3.58 7.15
C VAL A 56 -9.40 4.67 6.38
N ARG A 57 -10.43 5.31 6.95
CA ARG A 57 -11.08 6.45 6.30
C ARG A 57 -10.13 7.64 6.12
N HIS A 58 -9.19 7.86 7.03
CA HIS A 58 -8.20 8.93 6.89
C HIS A 58 -7.35 8.78 5.61
N LEU A 59 -6.96 7.55 5.25
CA LEU A 59 -6.22 7.24 4.01
C LEU A 59 -6.99 7.71 2.77
N GLY A 60 -8.22 7.22 2.57
CA GLY A 60 -9.04 7.55 1.41
C GLY A 60 -9.48 9.02 1.40
N HIS A 61 -9.78 9.59 2.56
CA HIS A 61 -10.21 10.98 2.70
C HIS A 61 -9.11 11.97 2.29
N GLY A 62 -7.87 11.75 2.74
CA GLY A 62 -6.73 12.59 2.37
C GLY A 62 -6.45 12.56 0.86
N MET A 63 -6.69 11.44 0.20
CA MET A 63 -6.62 11.31 -1.27
C MET A 63 -7.76 12.06 -1.97
N MET A 64 -8.99 11.91 -1.49
CA MET A 64 -10.16 12.56 -2.07
C MET A 64 -10.10 14.08 -1.98
N ASN A 65 -9.58 14.62 -0.87
CA ASN A 65 -9.41 16.05 -0.64
C ASN A 65 -7.98 16.55 -0.93
N TYR A 66 -7.18 15.79 -1.68
CA TYR A 66 -5.81 16.16 -2.05
C TYR A 66 -5.75 17.56 -2.68
N ARG A 67 -4.93 18.45 -2.07
CA ARG A 67 -4.76 19.87 -2.46
C ARG A 67 -6.09 20.65 -2.60
N LYS A 68 -7.08 20.38 -1.74
CA LYS A 68 -8.38 21.08 -1.73
C LYS A 68 -8.34 22.37 -0.91
N THR A 69 -7.76 22.33 0.28
CA THR A 69 -7.91 23.40 1.27
C THR A 69 -6.80 24.42 1.11
N SER A 70 -7.19 25.70 0.98
CA SER A 70 -6.23 26.79 1.11
C SER A 70 -5.74 26.89 2.54
N PHE A 71 -4.53 27.42 2.71
CA PHE A 71 -3.90 27.60 4.03
C PHE A 71 -4.81 28.33 5.04
N GLU A 72 -5.49 29.42 4.63
CA GLU A 72 -6.41 30.14 5.51
C GLU A 72 -7.59 29.28 5.97
N GLY A 73 -8.07 28.36 5.14
CA GLY A 73 -9.11 27.41 5.50
C GLY A 73 -8.69 26.45 6.60
N VAL A 74 -7.44 25.96 6.55
CA VAL A 74 -6.88 25.06 7.57
C VAL A 74 -6.59 25.81 8.87
N CYS A 75 -6.09 27.05 8.81
CA CYS A 75 -5.90 27.87 10.00
C CYS A 75 -7.21 28.39 10.61
N ARG A 76 -8.29 28.53 9.84
CA ARG A 76 -9.62 28.92 10.38
C ARG A 76 -10.40 27.72 10.92
N ALA A 77 -10.19 26.53 10.35
CA ALA A 77 -10.75 25.31 10.89
C ALA A 77 -10.14 25.02 12.27
N LYS A 78 -10.99 24.72 13.27
CA LYS A 78 -10.50 24.08 14.50
C LYS A 78 -9.89 22.74 14.08
N LEU A 79 -8.58 22.56 14.27
CA LEU A 79 -7.93 21.26 14.14
C LEU A 79 -8.61 20.32 15.12
N LYS A 80 -9.55 19.51 14.64
CA LYS A 80 -10.24 18.51 15.46
C LYS A 80 -9.24 17.38 15.68
N THR A 81 -8.56 17.42 16.82
CA THR A 81 -7.64 16.36 17.24
C THR A 81 -8.36 15.21 17.97
N SER A 82 -9.66 15.35 18.25
CA SER A 82 -10.45 14.31 18.91
C SER A 82 -11.09 13.35 17.90
N ILE A 83 -10.81 12.05 18.08
CA ILE A 83 -11.42 10.95 17.33
C ILE A 83 -12.77 10.62 17.98
N LYS A 84 -13.86 10.64 17.20
CA LYS A 84 -15.17 10.17 17.66
C LYS A 84 -15.30 8.67 17.35
N ILE A 85 -14.91 7.82 18.31
CA ILE A 85 -15.11 6.37 18.18
C ILE A 85 -16.57 6.04 18.50
N PRO A 86 -17.30 5.36 17.61
CA PRO A 86 -18.68 4.97 17.88
C PRO A 86 -18.78 3.81 18.86
N GLN A 87 -19.83 3.81 19.69
CA GLN A 87 -20.12 2.74 20.63
C GLN A 87 -21.06 1.68 20.05
N SER A 88 -20.85 0.42 20.42
CA SER A 88 -21.77 -0.67 20.10
C SER A 88 -22.94 -0.70 21.11
N HIS A 89 -24.17 -0.56 20.62
CA HIS A 89 -25.38 -0.66 21.46
C HIS A 89 -26.05 -2.02 21.25
N LYS A 90 -26.41 -2.69 22.34
CA LYS A 90 -27.06 -4.03 22.29
C LYS A 90 -28.49 -3.99 21.76
N ASN A 91 -29.19 -2.85 21.82
CA ASN A 91 -30.63 -2.72 21.49
C ASN A 91 -30.98 -1.45 20.70
N ALA A 92 -30.26 -1.14 19.62
CA ALA A 92 -30.69 -0.05 18.74
C ALA A 92 -31.77 -0.52 17.76
N TYR A 93 -33.04 -0.46 18.19
CA TYR A 93 -34.12 -0.22 17.23
C TYR A 93 -33.91 1.18 16.59
N PRO A 94 -34.32 1.39 15.33
CA PRO A 94 -33.84 2.47 14.46
C PRO A 94 -34.30 3.89 14.84
N GLU A 95 -34.82 4.13 16.04
CA GLU A 95 -35.56 5.38 16.31
C GLU A 95 -34.83 6.42 17.15
N ARG A 96 -33.75 6.11 17.89
CA ARG A 96 -32.91 7.16 18.54
C ARG A 96 -31.43 6.78 18.65
N PRO A 97 -30.51 7.48 17.95
CA PRO A 97 -29.08 7.32 18.15
C PRO A 97 -28.69 7.97 19.50
N VAL A 98 -28.42 7.16 20.52
CA VAL A 98 -27.79 7.65 21.75
C VAL A 98 -26.30 7.75 21.50
N ILE A 99 -25.85 8.96 21.16
CA ILE A 99 -24.43 9.34 21.10
C ILE A 99 -23.98 9.52 22.56
N SER A 100 -23.13 8.62 23.06
CA SER A 100 -22.43 8.89 24.33
C SER A 100 -20.98 9.30 24.01
N GLU A 101 -20.59 10.46 24.53
CA GLU A 101 -19.22 10.95 24.47
C GLU A 101 -18.34 10.18 25.46
N ASN A 102 -17.19 9.71 24.96
CA ASN A 102 -15.97 9.39 25.70
C ASN A 102 -16.10 8.70 27.06
N ARG A 103 -16.06 7.36 27.08
CA ARG A 103 -15.62 6.57 28.26
C ARG A 103 -14.82 5.29 27.96
N HIS A 104 -14.29 5.08 26.74
CA HIS A 104 -13.51 3.86 26.42
C HIS A 104 -12.23 4.10 25.59
N THR A 105 -11.58 5.26 25.72
CA THR A 105 -10.19 5.45 25.25
C THR A 105 -9.21 4.47 25.90
N ASP A 106 -9.59 3.85 27.02
CA ASP A 106 -8.78 2.89 27.78
C ASP A 106 -8.63 1.50 27.12
N SER A 107 -9.36 1.23 26.03
CA SER A 107 -9.32 -0.06 25.33
C SER A 107 -8.31 -0.14 24.17
N LEU A 108 -7.69 0.98 23.79
CA LEU A 108 -6.74 1.04 22.69
C LEU A 108 -5.31 0.85 23.18
N THR A 109 -4.51 0.09 22.43
CA THR A 109 -3.07 0.05 22.68
C THR A 109 -2.44 1.39 22.27
N ALA A 110 -1.35 1.78 22.94
CA ALA A 110 -0.62 3.02 22.60
C ALA A 110 -0.21 3.05 21.10
N LYS A 111 0.18 1.91 20.53
CA LYS A 111 0.54 1.78 19.11
C LYS A 111 -0.60 2.09 18.15
N GLU A 112 -1.82 1.69 18.52
CA GLU A 112 -3.02 1.95 17.73
C GLU A 112 -3.39 3.43 17.75
N GLN A 113 -3.19 4.11 18.89
CA GLN A 113 -3.40 5.56 19.02
C GLN A 113 -2.36 6.35 18.19
N GLU A 114 -1.08 6.03 18.34
CA GLU A 114 0.01 6.61 17.53
C GLU A 114 -0.24 6.47 16.03
N GLU A 115 -0.74 5.32 15.60
CA GLU A 115 -1.05 5.05 14.20
C GLU A 115 -2.19 5.95 13.68
N ILE A 116 -3.25 6.16 14.45
CA ILE A 116 -4.32 7.08 14.04
C ILE A 116 -3.82 8.51 13.96
N GLU A 117 -3.11 8.97 14.99
CA GLU A 117 -2.56 10.32 15.01
C GLU A 117 -1.71 10.58 13.77
N PHE A 118 -0.83 9.64 13.43
CA PHE A 118 -0.03 9.71 12.21
C PHE A 118 -0.90 9.82 10.95
N GLU A 119 -1.89 8.95 10.76
CA GLU A 119 -2.76 8.97 9.57
C GLU A 119 -3.62 10.25 9.48
N MET A 120 -4.08 10.79 10.62
CA MET A 120 -4.75 12.10 10.72
C MET A 120 -3.82 13.24 10.29
N GLY A 121 -2.57 13.19 10.74
CA GLY A 121 -1.52 14.12 10.34
C GLY A 121 -1.30 14.08 8.83
N VAL A 122 -1.13 12.88 8.27
CA VAL A 122 -0.91 12.71 6.82
C VAL A 122 -2.10 13.21 6.01
N LYS A 123 -3.34 12.87 6.40
CA LYS A 123 -4.57 13.41 5.79
C LYS A 123 -4.49 14.93 5.71
N THR A 124 -4.25 15.59 6.86
CA THR A 124 -4.16 17.05 6.95
C THR A 124 -3.05 17.57 6.03
N GLY A 125 -1.88 16.95 6.08
CA GLY A 125 -0.73 17.30 5.24
C GLY A 125 -1.04 17.23 3.75
N LEU A 126 -1.78 16.22 3.29
CA LEU A 126 -2.17 16.03 1.89
C LEU A 126 -3.18 17.07 1.40
N GLU A 127 -4.16 17.43 2.24
CA GLU A 127 -5.24 18.38 1.91
C GLU A 127 -4.75 19.79 1.61
N ILE A 128 -3.69 20.25 2.30
CA ILE A 128 -3.18 21.61 2.17
C ILE A 128 -2.70 21.86 0.72
N ALA A 129 -3.33 22.79 0.03
CA ALA A 129 -2.84 23.33 -1.22
C ALA A 129 -1.72 24.34 -0.92
N LEU A 130 -0.47 23.92 -1.11
CA LEU A 130 0.69 24.81 -1.09
C LEU A 130 1.15 25.02 -2.53
N GLU A 131 1.22 26.29 -2.93
CA GLU A 131 1.89 26.68 -4.17
C GLU A 131 3.40 26.73 -3.92
N SER A 132 4.18 26.32 -4.92
CA SER A 132 5.64 26.13 -4.85
C SER A 132 6.45 27.36 -4.41
N ASN A 133 5.86 28.56 -4.45
CA ASN A 133 6.49 29.84 -4.10
C ASN A 133 6.05 30.43 -2.74
N THR A 134 5.18 29.76 -1.99
CA THR A 134 4.79 30.27 -0.66
C THR A 134 5.84 29.90 0.39
N ALA A 135 6.14 30.83 1.30
CA ALA A 135 7.06 30.59 2.42
C ALA A 135 6.45 29.52 3.34
N ILE A 136 6.79 28.25 3.09
CA ILE A 136 6.25 27.08 3.78
C ILE A 136 6.70 27.06 5.25
N PHE A 137 7.86 27.65 5.54
CA PHE A 137 8.42 27.69 6.88
C PHE A 137 7.59 28.53 7.88
N PRO A 138 7.25 29.82 7.63
CA PRO A 138 6.34 30.58 8.51
C PRO A 138 4.92 30.01 8.63
N VAL A 139 4.51 29.23 7.63
CA VAL A 139 3.24 28.50 7.58
C VAL A 139 3.28 27.31 8.55
N PHE A 140 4.37 26.55 8.52
CA PHE A 140 4.58 25.39 9.35
C PHE A 140 4.80 25.77 10.82
N GLU A 141 5.61 26.79 11.09
CA GLU A 141 5.85 27.33 12.45
C GLU A 141 4.54 27.78 13.13
N ARG A 142 3.57 28.32 12.37
CA ARG A 142 2.23 28.69 12.89
C ARG A 142 1.37 27.48 13.25
N ILE A 143 1.48 26.39 12.48
CA ILE A 143 0.76 25.14 12.76
C ILE A 143 1.38 24.46 13.97
N GLU A 144 2.72 24.38 14.01
CA GLU A 144 3.49 23.87 15.12
C GLU A 144 3.15 24.60 16.43
N LYS A 145 3.24 25.94 16.45
CA LYS A 145 2.88 26.74 17.63
C LYS A 145 1.46 26.50 18.13
N ARG A 146 0.51 26.11 17.27
CA ARG A 146 -0.87 25.76 17.66
C ARG A 146 -1.02 24.33 18.17
N LEU A 147 -0.30 23.39 17.57
CA LEU A 147 -0.27 21.99 18.03
C LEU A 147 0.40 21.87 19.41
N TYR A 148 1.34 22.76 19.72
CA TYR A 148 2.03 22.84 21.00
C TYR A 148 1.27 23.58 22.12
N VAL A 149 0.08 24.16 21.89
CA VAL A 149 -0.71 24.88 22.94
C VAL A 149 -1.48 23.92 23.87
N GLY A 150 -1.37 22.60 23.68
CA GLY A 150 -2.06 21.60 24.51
C GLY A 150 -1.15 20.89 25.52
N PRO A 151 -1.70 20.28 26.59
CA PRO A 151 -0.94 19.52 27.59
C PRO A 151 -0.43 18.15 27.08
N VAL A 152 -0.63 17.80 25.80
CA VAL A 152 -0.27 16.52 25.19
C VAL A 152 0.70 16.79 24.03
N GLU A 153 1.89 16.20 24.06
CA GLU A 153 2.80 16.22 22.92
C GLU A 153 2.19 15.40 21.76
N TYR A 154 1.56 16.06 20.79
CA TYR A 154 1.03 15.43 19.57
C TYR A 154 2.16 15.07 18.57
N SER A 155 3.12 14.27 19.03
CA SER A 155 4.34 13.90 18.30
C SER A 155 4.04 13.16 16.99
N GLU A 156 3.14 12.18 17.00
CA GLU A 156 2.87 11.36 15.81
C GLU A 156 1.95 12.04 14.80
N TYR A 157 0.99 12.85 15.26
CA TYR A 157 0.22 13.72 14.36
C TYR A 157 1.13 14.69 13.60
N TYR A 158 2.08 15.32 14.30
CA TYR A 158 3.05 16.21 13.69
C TYR A 158 3.96 15.47 12.69
N ALA A 159 4.41 14.26 13.03
CA ALA A 159 5.14 13.39 12.12
C ALA A 159 4.33 13.05 10.85
N GLY A 160 3.03 12.81 10.99
CA GLY A 160 2.12 12.57 9.86
C GLY A 160 1.96 13.80 8.97
N LEU A 161 1.77 14.98 9.59
CA LEU A 161 1.67 16.25 8.86
C LEU A 161 2.93 16.52 8.04
N LEU A 162 4.11 16.37 8.65
CA LEU A 162 5.40 16.46 7.96
C LEU A 162 5.51 15.48 6.80
N HIS A 163 5.08 14.23 7.01
CA HIS A 163 5.12 13.22 5.95
C HIS A 163 4.22 13.61 4.77
N GLY A 164 2.98 14.04 5.04
CA GLY A 164 2.03 14.47 4.01
C GLY A 164 2.51 15.69 3.22
N LEU A 165 3.23 16.62 3.86
CA LEU A 165 3.91 17.74 3.19
C LEU A 165 5.14 17.26 2.40
N GLY A 166 5.93 16.36 2.97
CA GLY A 166 7.14 15.80 2.39
C GLY A 166 6.91 15.01 1.10
N VAL A 167 5.90 14.14 1.06
CA VAL A 167 5.57 13.36 -0.14
C VAL A 167 5.05 14.23 -1.30
N LYS A 168 4.65 15.47 -1.03
CA LYS A 168 4.33 16.48 -2.06
C LYS A 168 5.55 17.26 -2.54
N GLY A 169 6.72 17.03 -1.94
CA GLY A 169 7.98 17.71 -2.23
C GLY A 169 8.18 19.02 -1.46
N ASN A 170 7.32 19.36 -0.51
CA ASN A 170 7.30 20.70 0.08
C ASN A 170 8.39 20.94 1.14
N LEU A 171 9.01 19.88 1.68
CA LEU A 171 10.02 20.01 2.74
C LEU A 171 11.37 20.56 2.23
N CYS A 172 11.62 20.57 0.92
CA CYS A 172 12.84 21.18 0.36
C CYS A 172 12.94 22.69 0.62
N ASN A 173 11.83 23.35 0.94
CA ASN A 173 11.77 24.78 1.23
C ASN A 173 12.01 25.12 2.72
N PHE A 174 12.32 24.14 3.56
CA PHE A 174 12.61 24.37 4.98
C PHE A 174 14.07 24.82 5.17
N PRO A 175 14.34 25.78 6.07
CA PRO A 175 15.70 26.14 6.45
C PRO A 175 16.44 24.93 7.04
N SER A 176 17.71 24.73 6.65
CA SER A 176 18.53 23.62 7.15
C SER A 176 18.69 23.64 8.68
N SER A 177 18.70 24.82 9.31
CA SER A 177 18.73 24.96 10.77
C SER A 177 17.52 24.33 11.44
N PHE A 178 16.33 24.56 10.89
CA PHE A 178 15.09 24.00 11.41
C PHE A 178 15.00 22.49 11.18
N VAL A 179 15.40 22.01 9.99
CA VAL A 179 15.49 20.57 9.72
C VAL A 179 16.42 19.90 10.72
N PHE A 180 17.56 20.52 11.02
CA PHE A 180 18.52 20.01 12.00
C PHE A 180 17.95 19.96 13.42
N GLU A 181 17.26 21.02 13.86
CA GLU A 181 16.58 21.07 15.16
C GLU A 181 15.57 19.92 15.31
N LEU A 182 14.75 19.66 14.27
CA LEU A 182 13.79 18.56 14.31
C LEU A 182 14.47 17.17 14.33
N MET A 183 15.58 17.01 13.62
CA MET A 183 16.35 15.76 13.63
C MET A 183 17.04 15.53 14.99
N GLN A 184 17.47 16.60 15.68
CA GLN A 184 18.06 16.52 17.02
C GLN A 184 17.09 16.03 18.08
N GLN A 185 15.78 16.24 17.91
CA GLN A 185 14.77 15.72 18.85
C GLN A 185 14.73 14.18 18.86
N GLN A 186 15.28 13.52 17.84
CA GLN A 186 15.36 12.06 17.69
C GLN A 186 14.01 11.32 17.83
N LYS A 187 12.90 12.05 17.66
CA LYS A 187 11.55 11.48 17.69
C LYS A 187 11.35 10.57 16.48
N LYS A 188 10.89 9.35 16.75
CA LYS A 188 10.84 8.28 15.75
C LYS A 188 10.04 8.68 14.50
N GLY A 189 8.80 9.10 14.70
CA GLY A 189 7.91 9.46 13.61
C GLY A 189 8.44 10.62 12.79
N THR A 190 8.83 11.71 13.45
CA THR A 190 9.31 12.95 12.86
C THR A 190 10.54 12.73 11.99
N THR A 191 11.55 12.04 12.54
CA THR A 191 12.81 11.73 11.84
C THR A 191 12.56 10.92 10.57
N CYS A 192 11.74 9.87 10.64
CA CYS A 192 11.41 9.05 9.48
C CYS A 192 10.70 9.85 8.38
N SER A 193 9.73 10.68 8.77
CA SER A 193 8.96 11.52 7.85
C SER A 193 9.84 12.59 7.17
N LEU A 194 10.77 13.18 7.92
CA LEU A 194 11.74 14.14 7.40
C LEU A 194 12.70 13.50 6.39
N LEU A 195 13.33 12.37 6.74
CA LEU A 195 14.28 11.69 5.86
C LEU A 195 13.64 11.33 4.51
N ILE A 196 12.44 10.75 4.54
CA ILE A 196 11.71 10.40 3.32
C ILE A 196 11.29 11.66 2.56
N GLY A 197 10.69 12.64 3.23
CA GLY A 197 10.16 13.83 2.60
C GLY A 197 11.24 14.75 2.01
N LEU A 198 12.40 14.85 2.65
CA LEU A 198 13.59 15.52 2.10
C LEU A 198 14.13 14.78 0.89
N GLY A 199 14.10 13.44 0.91
CA GLY A 199 14.44 12.60 -0.24
C GLY A 199 13.52 12.85 -1.44
N VAL A 200 12.20 12.90 -1.21
CA VAL A 200 11.22 13.25 -2.26
C VAL A 200 11.44 14.68 -2.79
N GLY A 201 11.69 15.66 -1.91
CA GLY A 201 11.99 17.04 -2.31
C GLY A 201 13.30 17.19 -3.10
N ASN A 202 14.23 16.24 -2.94
CA ASN A 202 15.52 16.20 -3.63
C ASN A 202 15.60 15.05 -4.66
N LEU A 203 14.46 14.67 -5.25
CA LEU A 203 14.38 13.52 -6.16
C LEU A 203 15.40 13.67 -7.31
N SER A 204 16.30 12.69 -7.43
CA SER A 204 17.39 12.66 -8.42
C SER A 204 18.35 13.86 -8.39
N SER A 205 18.44 14.61 -7.30
CA SER A 205 19.33 15.77 -7.22
C SER A 205 20.80 15.38 -7.10
N GLY A 206 21.10 14.23 -6.49
CA GLY A 206 22.48 13.84 -6.14
C GLY A 206 23.11 14.73 -5.06
N ASN A 207 22.30 15.37 -4.20
CA ASN A 207 22.80 16.24 -3.14
C ASN A 207 23.67 15.45 -2.13
N THR A 208 24.98 15.70 -2.19
CA THR A 208 25.98 14.99 -1.38
C THR A 208 25.90 15.34 0.11
N SER A 209 25.50 16.56 0.47
CA SER A 209 25.34 16.96 1.87
C SER A 209 24.18 16.19 2.53
N LEU A 210 23.01 16.16 1.88
CA LEU A 210 21.88 15.39 2.37
C LEU A 210 22.19 13.88 2.39
N ALA A 211 22.90 13.39 1.37
CA ALA A 211 23.33 12.00 1.31
C ALA A 211 24.24 11.63 2.48
N LYS A 212 25.17 12.52 2.88
CA LYS A 212 26.03 12.32 4.04
C LYS A 212 25.21 12.22 5.33
N THR A 213 24.24 13.13 5.54
CA THR A 213 23.35 13.08 6.71
C THR A 213 22.56 11.77 6.78
N MET A 214 22.03 11.29 5.66
CA MET A 214 21.28 10.02 5.62
C MET A 214 22.18 8.79 5.87
N LYS A 215 23.42 8.80 5.36
CA LYS A 215 24.39 7.71 5.57
C LYS A 215 24.75 7.52 7.05
N LEU A 216 24.68 8.56 7.89
CA LEU A 216 24.96 8.46 9.34
C LEU A 216 24.04 7.47 10.07
N HIS A 217 22.83 7.27 9.57
CA HIS A 217 21.88 6.32 10.16
C HIS A 217 22.09 4.87 9.69
N LEU A 218 23.03 4.62 8.76
CA LEU A 218 23.26 3.34 8.11
C LEU A 218 24.63 2.75 8.54
N PRO A 219 24.66 1.69 9.38
CA PRO A 219 25.90 1.13 9.91
C PRO A 219 26.94 0.71 8.86
N VAL A 220 26.48 0.30 7.68
CA VAL A 220 27.37 -0.15 6.58
C VAL A 220 28.30 0.94 6.09
N PHE A 221 27.91 2.21 6.26
CA PHE A 221 28.70 3.37 5.85
C PHE A 221 29.51 3.98 7.02
N ASP A 222 29.46 3.42 8.23
CA ASP A 222 30.18 3.96 9.39
C ASP A 222 31.70 4.00 9.16
N LYS A 223 32.27 2.95 8.55
CA LYS A 223 33.70 2.87 8.23
C LYS A 223 34.16 3.88 7.17
N GLU A 224 33.25 4.33 6.31
CA GLU A 224 33.56 5.34 5.28
C GLU A 224 33.48 6.77 5.84
N MET A 225 32.77 6.95 6.96
CA MET A 225 32.44 8.24 7.52
C MET A 225 33.43 8.69 8.60
N HIS A 226 33.98 7.79 9.42
CA HIS A 226 34.78 8.12 10.64
C HIS A 226 34.09 9.08 11.65
N VAL A 227 32.84 9.49 11.38
CA VAL A 227 32.12 10.53 12.13
C VAL A 227 31.72 10.09 13.54
N ALA A 228 31.47 8.81 13.77
CA ALA A 228 31.06 8.32 15.09
C ALA A 228 32.17 8.44 16.15
N GLU A 229 33.44 8.36 15.72
CA GLU A 229 34.60 8.56 16.60
C GLU A 229 34.89 10.06 16.84
N GLU A 230 34.57 10.93 15.87
CA GLU A 230 34.83 12.38 15.96
C GLU A 230 33.77 13.16 16.75
N ILE A 231 32.50 12.77 16.69
CA ILE A 231 31.39 13.56 17.28
C ILE A 231 31.05 13.16 18.73
N GLY A 232 31.43 11.95 19.18
CA GLY A 232 31.16 11.49 20.54
C GLY A 232 29.67 11.39 20.92
N ALA A 233 28.75 11.51 19.95
CA ALA A 233 27.30 11.43 20.15
C ALA A 233 26.75 10.12 19.58
N GLU A 234 25.94 9.41 20.37
CA GLU A 234 25.21 8.23 19.90
C GLU A 234 24.13 8.65 18.90
N ILE A 235 24.37 8.42 17.61
CA ILE A 235 23.36 8.60 16.57
C ILE A 235 22.40 7.41 16.67
N PRO A 236 21.08 7.62 16.83
CA PRO A 236 20.12 6.53 16.88
C PRO A 236 20.10 5.79 15.53
N ARG A 237 20.30 4.47 15.58
CA ARG A 237 20.34 3.57 14.40
C ARG A 237 19.22 2.53 14.44
N THR A 238 18.02 2.92 14.86
CA THR A 238 16.85 2.02 14.87
C THR A 238 16.54 1.51 13.45
N VAL A 239 15.88 0.36 13.35
CA VAL A 239 15.51 -0.23 12.05
C VAL A 239 14.68 0.74 11.20
N ASP A 240 13.75 1.46 11.82
CA ASP A 240 12.92 2.44 11.10
C ASP A 240 13.76 3.62 10.55
N PHE A 241 14.78 4.06 11.28
CA PHE A 241 15.70 5.11 10.81
C PHE A 241 16.56 4.61 9.66
N GLN A 242 17.04 3.37 9.75
CA GLN A 242 17.75 2.72 8.65
C GLN A 242 16.86 2.61 7.41
N ILE A 243 15.60 2.17 7.54
CA ILE A 243 14.66 2.09 6.42
C ILE A 243 14.40 3.47 5.81
N ALA A 244 14.06 4.46 6.64
CA ALA A 244 13.75 5.81 6.17
C ALA A 244 14.95 6.46 5.48
N SER A 245 16.16 6.26 6.01
CA SER A 245 17.41 6.77 5.43
C SER A 245 17.76 6.07 4.13
N LEU A 246 17.60 4.75 4.06
CA LEU A 246 17.88 3.95 2.87
C LEU A 246 16.97 4.36 1.71
N VAL A 247 15.66 4.48 1.97
CA VAL A 247 14.70 4.97 0.98
C VAL A 247 14.98 6.44 0.64
N GLY A 248 15.12 7.31 1.64
CA GLY A 248 15.40 8.74 1.41
C GLY A 248 16.64 8.96 0.54
N LEU A 249 17.72 8.21 0.79
CA LEU A 249 18.96 8.27 0.03
C LEU A 249 18.77 7.76 -1.41
N SER A 250 18.00 6.68 -1.58
CA SER A 250 17.65 6.18 -2.92
C SER A 250 16.78 7.14 -3.73
N LEU A 251 15.97 7.99 -3.08
CA LEU A 251 15.23 9.05 -3.75
C LEU A 251 16.19 10.17 -4.21
N VAL A 252 17.23 10.49 -3.44
CA VAL A 252 18.26 11.46 -3.85
C VAL A 252 19.08 10.93 -5.05
N TYR A 253 19.43 9.65 -5.03
CA TYR A 253 20.15 8.96 -6.12
C TYR A 253 19.22 8.27 -7.13
N PHE A 254 17.96 8.70 -7.21
CA PHE A 254 16.98 8.00 -8.02
C PHE A 254 17.35 8.07 -9.51
N GLN A 255 17.50 6.91 -10.16
CA GLN A 255 18.00 6.78 -11.53
C GLN A 255 19.38 7.44 -11.74
N ARG A 256 20.20 7.48 -10.69
CA ARG A 256 21.58 7.99 -10.71
C ARG A 256 22.44 6.99 -9.93
N PRO A 257 22.95 5.95 -10.60
CA PRO A 257 23.63 4.88 -9.89
C PRO A 257 24.96 5.40 -9.35
N ASP A 258 25.14 5.28 -8.04
CA ASP A 258 26.38 5.59 -7.33
C ASP A 258 27.04 4.27 -6.90
N PHE A 259 28.33 4.10 -7.20
CA PHE A 259 29.05 2.87 -6.88
C PHE A 259 29.11 2.63 -5.37
N GLY A 260 29.43 3.67 -4.59
CA GLY A 260 29.54 3.55 -3.12
C GLY A 260 28.23 3.14 -2.48
N PHE A 261 27.14 3.80 -2.87
CA PHE A 261 25.80 3.46 -2.39
C PHE A 261 25.35 2.08 -2.85
N GLY A 262 25.57 1.73 -4.12
CA GLY A 262 25.27 0.40 -4.66
C GLY A 262 26.03 -0.73 -3.97
N ASN A 263 27.35 -0.56 -3.78
CA ASN A 263 28.19 -1.51 -3.08
C ASN A 263 27.76 -1.67 -1.62
N GLY A 264 27.42 -0.57 -0.94
CA GLY A 264 26.87 -0.63 0.42
C GLY A 264 25.58 -1.44 0.49
N MET A 265 24.65 -1.24 -0.45
CA MET A 265 23.41 -2.02 -0.50
C MET A 265 23.65 -3.51 -0.82
N MET A 266 24.55 -3.84 -1.74
CA MET A 266 24.91 -5.25 -2.01
C MET A 266 25.56 -5.91 -0.79
N ARG A 267 26.43 -5.21 -0.06
CA ARG A 267 26.97 -5.69 1.22
C ARG A 267 25.87 -5.92 2.27
N MET A 268 24.84 -5.07 2.27
CA MET A 268 23.68 -5.28 3.14
C MET A 268 22.92 -6.56 2.77
N PHE A 269 22.71 -6.84 1.48
CA PHE A 269 22.13 -8.12 1.02
C PHE A 269 22.94 -9.33 1.50
N ARG A 270 24.28 -9.25 1.47
CA ARG A 270 25.20 -10.34 1.87
C ARG A 270 25.23 -10.62 3.36
N HIS A 271 25.27 -9.56 4.19
CA HIS A 271 25.65 -9.71 5.61
C HIS A 271 24.61 -9.20 6.61
N ASP A 272 23.80 -8.19 6.23
CA ASP A 272 22.96 -7.45 7.19
C ASP A 272 21.45 -7.68 7.01
N ALA A 273 21.02 -8.15 5.84
CA ALA A 273 19.62 -8.27 5.46
C ALA A 273 18.93 -9.54 5.98
N ALA A 274 19.52 -10.20 7.00
CA ALA A 274 18.88 -11.34 7.65
C ALA A 274 17.49 -10.93 8.17
N PRO A 275 16.38 -11.48 7.63
CA PRO A 275 15.04 -11.02 7.96
C PRO A 275 14.69 -11.16 9.45
N GLN A 276 15.34 -12.09 10.16
CA GLN A 276 15.20 -12.25 11.61
C GLN A 276 15.82 -11.11 12.42
N LYS A 277 16.88 -10.47 11.91
CA LYS A 277 17.61 -9.39 12.63
C LYS A 277 17.00 -8.01 12.40
N LYS A 278 16.55 -7.71 11.17
CA LYS A 278 16.06 -6.37 10.78
C LYS A 278 14.61 -6.35 10.26
N GLY A 279 13.95 -7.50 10.12
CA GLY A 279 12.57 -7.60 9.66
C GLY A 279 12.38 -7.55 8.15
N GLU A 280 11.18 -7.92 7.69
CA GLU A 280 10.81 -7.96 6.27
C GLU A 280 10.71 -6.58 5.63
N ALA A 281 10.23 -5.56 6.35
CA ALA A 281 10.15 -4.19 5.84
C ALA A 281 11.54 -3.65 5.45
N PHE A 282 12.59 -3.99 6.20
CA PHE A 282 13.95 -3.60 5.89
C PHE A 282 14.43 -4.25 4.58
N CYS A 283 14.20 -5.56 4.42
CA CYS A 283 14.59 -6.28 3.21
C CYS A 283 13.90 -5.66 1.98
N LEU A 284 12.58 -5.46 2.04
CA LEU A 284 11.84 -4.87 0.93
C LEU A 284 12.25 -3.43 0.64
N ALA A 285 12.55 -2.63 1.68
CA ALA A 285 13.08 -1.28 1.51
C ALA A 285 14.47 -1.30 0.84
N LEU A 286 15.33 -2.26 1.17
CA LEU A 286 16.62 -2.46 0.53
C LEU A 286 16.48 -2.80 -0.96
N GLY A 287 15.59 -3.74 -1.30
CA GLY A 287 15.28 -4.08 -2.69
C GLY A 287 14.73 -2.90 -3.48
N LEU A 288 13.79 -2.15 -2.91
CA LEU A 288 13.24 -0.93 -3.52
C LEU A 288 14.33 0.14 -3.71
N SER A 289 15.19 0.35 -2.72
CA SER A 289 16.21 1.40 -2.73
C SER A 289 17.32 1.12 -3.76
N LEU A 290 17.72 -0.15 -3.89
CA LEU A 290 18.63 -0.59 -4.94
C LEU A 290 17.99 -0.38 -6.31
N GLY A 291 16.73 -0.82 -6.47
CA GLY A 291 15.96 -0.65 -7.70
C GLY A 291 15.71 0.81 -8.09
N PHE A 292 15.48 1.72 -7.13
CA PHE A 292 15.31 3.15 -7.38
C PHE A 292 16.61 3.79 -7.87
N SER A 293 17.75 3.41 -7.30
CA SER A 293 19.04 4.00 -7.66
C SER A 293 19.53 3.55 -9.04
N PHE A 294 19.37 2.25 -9.32
CA PHE A 294 19.78 1.60 -10.58
C PHE A 294 18.62 1.42 -11.58
N LEU A 295 17.57 2.24 -11.45
CA LEU A 295 16.34 2.09 -12.23
C LEU A 295 16.61 2.08 -13.75
N GLY A 296 16.31 0.97 -14.41
CA GLY A 296 16.49 0.82 -15.85
C GLY A 296 17.95 0.78 -16.31
N SER A 297 18.93 0.73 -15.40
CA SER A 297 20.35 0.65 -15.75
C SER A 297 20.73 -0.65 -16.47
N GLY A 298 19.91 -1.70 -16.33
CA GLY A 298 20.12 -3.00 -16.98
C GLY A 298 19.67 -3.08 -18.44
N ARG A 299 19.16 -1.98 -19.03
CA ARG A 299 18.80 -1.92 -20.46
C ARG A 299 20.03 -2.07 -21.35
N GLU A 300 21.11 -1.41 -20.96
CA GLU A 300 22.41 -1.45 -21.63
C GLU A 300 23.40 -2.28 -20.81
N GLU A 301 24.51 -2.68 -21.42
CA GLU A 301 25.61 -3.31 -20.69
C GLU A 301 26.35 -2.25 -19.89
N SER A 302 26.16 -2.28 -18.58
CA SER A 302 26.77 -1.31 -17.67
C SER A 302 27.95 -1.92 -16.94
N ILE A 303 29.14 -1.34 -17.14
CA ILE A 303 30.36 -1.70 -16.40
C ILE A 303 30.07 -1.68 -14.89
N LEU A 304 29.32 -0.69 -14.43
CA LEU A 304 28.98 -0.54 -13.02
C LEU A 304 28.19 -1.73 -12.45
N LEU A 305 27.26 -2.30 -13.23
CA LEU A 305 26.51 -3.50 -12.82
C LEU A 305 27.43 -4.72 -12.71
N SER A 306 28.36 -4.87 -13.66
CA SER A 306 29.35 -5.96 -13.63
C SER A 306 30.34 -5.82 -12.47
N SER A 307 30.81 -4.60 -12.18
CA SER A 307 31.73 -4.35 -11.06
C SER A 307 31.12 -4.66 -9.69
N LEU A 308 29.79 -4.58 -9.57
CA LEU A 308 29.07 -4.92 -8.34
C LEU A 308 28.65 -6.40 -8.28
N ASN A 309 28.85 -7.16 -9.37
CA ASN A 309 28.25 -8.47 -9.62
C ASN A 309 26.73 -8.53 -9.33
N MET A 310 26.01 -7.45 -9.68
CA MET A 310 24.62 -7.27 -9.24
C MET A 310 23.66 -8.27 -9.89
N GLU A 311 23.88 -8.65 -11.14
CA GLU A 311 22.99 -9.55 -11.88
C GLU A 311 22.99 -10.96 -11.30
N GLU A 312 24.16 -11.59 -11.24
CA GLU A 312 24.32 -12.97 -10.77
C GLU A 312 23.84 -13.11 -9.33
N GLU A 313 24.24 -12.19 -8.46
CA GLU A 313 23.91 -12.24 -7.04
C GLU A 313 22.42 -12.01 -6.79
N LEU A 314 21.76 -11.09 -7.50
CA LEU A 314 20.31 -10.90 -7.36
C LEU A 314 19.53 -12.09 -7.90
N ILE A 315 19.97 -12.73 -8.99
CA ILE A 315 19.35 -13.96 -9.50
C ILE A 315 19.52 -15.10 -8.51
N GLU A 316 20.72 -15.24 -7.92
CA GLU A 316 21.00 -16.25 -6.91
C GLU A 316 20.15 -16.03 -5.65
N LEU A 317 20.02 -14.79 -5.17
CA LEU A 317 19.16 -14.42 -4.05
C LEU A 317 17.67 -14.58 -4.37
N ALA A 318 17.23 -14.29 -5.59
CA ALA A 318 15.85 -14.46 -6.03
C ALA A 318 15.44 -15.93 -6.09
N ASN A 319 16.35 -16.79 -6.55
CA ASN A 319 16.17 -18.24 -6.62
C ASN A 319 16.65 -18.96 -5.35
N SER A 320 17.07 -18.20 -4.34
CA SER A 320 17.93 -18.69 -3.26
C SER A 320 17.42 -19.97 -2.62
N ARG A 321 18.15 -21.02 -2.99
CA ARG A 321 18.40 -22.28 -2.29
C ARG A 321 19.42 -22.09 -1.14
N LEU A 322 19.82 -20.85 -0.85
CA LEU A 322 21.03 -20.45 -0.12
C LEU A 322 20.99 -20.54 1.42
N LEU A 323 19.91 -21.02 2.03
CA LEU A 323 19.84 -21.16 3.51
C LEU A 323 19.60 -22.61 3.96
N ASP A 324 20.12 -23.58 3.22
CA ASP A 324 20.27 -24.95 3.72
C ASP A 324 21.71 -25.16 4.27
N THR A 325 22.26 -24.20 5.01
CA THR A 325 23.33 -24.52 5.97
C THR A 325 22.71 -25.28 7.14
N GLU A 326 23.35 -26.37 7.56
CA GLU A 326 22.89 -27.28 8.63
C GLU A 326 22.44 -26.55 9.91
N GLU A 327 23.02 -25.37 10.21
CA GLU A 327 22.67 -24.52 11.36
C GLU A 327 21.26 -23.87 11.28
N GLN A 328 20.66 -23.71 10.10
CA GLN A 328 19.36 -23.03 9.91
C GLN A 328 18.18 -23.98 9.65
N ARG A 329 18.39 -25.30 9.68
CA ARG A 329 17.32 -26.31 9.51
C ARG A 329 16.20 -26.23 10.56
N GLY A 330 16.43 -25.52 11.67
CA GLY A 330 15.43 -25.27 12.73
C GLY A 330 14.73 -23.90 12.67
N GLN A 331 15.04 -23.03 11.71
CA GLN A 331 14.54 -21.65 11.68
C GLN A 331 13.48 -21.40 10.60
N GLU A 332 12.45 -20.61 10.95
CA GLU A 332 11.35 -20.27 10.04
C GLU A 332 11.89 -19.60 8.77
N ARG A 333 11.70 -20.26 7.63
CA ARG A 333 12.05 -19.74 6.29
C ARG A 333 11.28 -18.43 6.05
N THR A 334 11.98 -17.32 5.85
CA THR A 334 11.38 -16.02 5.53
C THR A 334 11.62 -15.69 4.05
N ASN A 335 10.55 -15.32 3.32
CA ASN A 335 10.64 -14.98 1.89
C ASN A 335 11.12 -13.55 1.63
N ALA A 336 11.42 -12.77 2.68
CA ALA A 336 11.66 -11.33 2.58
C ALA A 336 12.85 -10.99 1.67
N LEU A 337 13.95 -11.74 1.78
CA LEU A 337 15.17 -11.50 1.03
C LEU A 337 15.01 -11.87 -0.46
N PRO A 338 14.49 -13.06 -0.83
CA PRO A 338 14.12 -13.33 -2.22
C PRO A 338 13.17 -12.29 -2.83
N CYS A 339 12.14 -11.89 -2.08
CA CYS A 339 11.18 -10.87 -2.57
C CYS A 339 11.85 -9.51 -2.80
N ALA A 340 12.79 -9.12 -1.94
CA ALA A 340 13.58 -7.90 -2.10
C ALA A 340 14.49 -7.96 -3.33
N ALA A 341 15.17 -9.10 -3.55
CA ALA A 341 16.02 -9.30 -4.72
C ALA A 341 15.19 -9.25 -6.02
N LEU A 342 14.00 -9.86 -6.02
CA LEU A 342 13.06 -9.81 -7.15
C LEU A 342 12.59 -8.38 -7.47
N LEU A 343 12.28 -7.57 -6.45
CA LEU A 343 11.94 -6.16 -6.64
C LEU A 343 13.10 -5.36 -7.22
N ALA A 344 14.31 -5.54 -6.68
CA ALA A 344 15.50 -4.88 -7.18
C ALA A 344 15.76 -5.26 -8.64
N LEU A 345 15.80 -6.56 -8.96
CA LEU A 345 16.04 -7.06 -10.31
C LEU A 345 15.01 -6.52 -11.32
N GLY A 346 13.73 -6.56 -10.97
CA GLY A 346 12.66 -6.03 -11.83
C GLY A 346 12.78 -4.53 -12.11
N LEU A 347 13.26 -3.74 -11.13
CA LEU A 347 13.49 -2.31 -11.29
C LEU A 347 14.80 -2.00 -12.06
N VAL A 348 15.88 -2.75 -11.79
CA VAL A 348 17.16 -2.58 -12.49
C VAL A 348 17.02 -2.87 -13.98
N TYR A 349 16.32 -3.95 -14.33
CA TYR A 349 16.10 -4.38 -15.72
C TYR A 349 14.76 -3.91 -16.29
N MET A 350 14.14 -2.89 -15.69
CA MET A 350 12.83 -2.42 -16.07
C MET A 350 12.79 -1.96 -17.54
N LYS A 351 11.84 -2.50 -18.31
CA LYS A 351 11.66 -2.24 -19.75
C LYS A 351 12.89 -2.57 -20.61
N SER A 352 13.71 -3.54 -20.21
CA SER A 352 14.85 -4.00 -21.01
C SER A 352 14.48 -5.07 -22.04
N ASP A 353 13.31 -5.72 -21.88
CA ASP A 353 12.87 -6.85 -22.71
C ASP A 353 13.89 -8.02 -22.81
N LYS A 354 14.85 -8.08 -21.88
CA LYS A 354 15.86 -9.15 -21.76
C LYS A 354 15.22 -10.44 -21.26
N LYS A 355 14.82 -11.30 -22.20
CA LYS A 355 14.16 -12.59 -21.90
C LYS A 355 15.01 -13.51 -21.03
N TYR A 356 16.33 -13.54 -21.23
CA TYR A 356 17.20 -14.44 -20.47
C TYR A 356 17.14 -14.20 -18.95
N ILE A 357 17.04 -12.94 -18.51
CA ILE A 357 16.86 -12.57 -17.09
C ILE A 357 15.42 -12.84 -16.64
N ALA A 358 14.44 -12.54 -17.49
CA ALA A 358 13.05 -12.83 -17.18
C ALA A 358 12.81 -14.35 -16.99
N ASP A 359 13.53 -15.17 -17.74
CA ASP A 359 13.44 -16.63 -17.73
C ASP A 359 14.31 -17.26 -16.63
N SER A 360 15.29 -16.54 -16.06
CA SER A 360 16.03 -17.01 -14.88
C SER A 360 15.22 -16.94 -13.58
N VAL A 361 14.05 -16.28 -13.62
CA VAL A 361 13.20 -15.98 -12.45
C VAL A 361 11.80 -16.57 -12.62
N LEU A 362 11.70 -17.71 -13.32
CA LEU A 362 10.40 -18.27 -13.67
C LEU A 362 9.57 -18.66 -12.44
N PRO A 363 8.24 -18.48 -12.49
CA PRO A 363 7.32 -19.13 -11.58
C PRO A 363 7.49 -20.67 -11.66
N PRO A 364 7.08 -21.43 -10.62
CA PRO A 364 7.47 -22.83 -10.44
C PRO A 364 7.08 -23.69 -11.64
N THR A 365 8.06 -24.43 -12.13
CA THR A 365 7.95 -25.34 -13.29
C THR A 365 7.82 -26.80 -12.88
N CYS A 366 7.85 -27.12 -11.58
CA CYS A 366 7.54 -28.43 -11.03
C CYS A 366 6.88 -28.34 -9.65
N ASN A 367 6.15 -29.38 -9.25
CA ASN A 367 5.50 -29.44 -7.92
C ASN A 367 6.52 -29.31 -6.77
N GLU A 368 7.72 -29.87 -6.90
CA GLU A 368 8.76 -29.77 -5.87
C GLU A 368 9.17 -28.31 -5.60
N SER A 369 9.38 -27.53 -6.65
CA SER A 369 9.70 -26.10 -6.53
C SER A 369 8.55 -25.32 -5.90
N LEU A 370 7.30 -25.64 -6.28
CA LEU A 370 6.10 -25.03 -5.74
C LEU A 370 5.93 -25.29 -4.24
N PHE A 371 6.14 -26.54 -3.79
CA PHE A 371 5.98 -26.92 -2.38
C PHE A 371 7.14 -26.44 -1.49
N ARG A 372 8.31 -26.15 -2.08
CA ARG A 372 9.46 -25.61 -1.35
C ARG A 372 9.33 -24.11 -1.05
N GLU A 373 8.67 -23.36 -1.93
CA GLU A 373 8.54 -21.91 -1.87
C GLU A 373 7.24 -21.46 -1.17
N LYS A 374 7.26 -20.41 -0.32
CA LYS A 374 5.99 -19.84 0.15
C LYS A 374 5.25 -19.13 -0.97
N SER A 375 3.92 -19.16 -0.92
CA SER A 375 3.03 -18.66 -1.98
C SER A 375 3.28 -17.22 -2.40
N GLU A 376 3.73 -16.32 -1.52
CA GLU A 376 3.91 -14.90 -1.82
C GLU A 376 5.05 -14.62 -2.81
N ILE A 377 6.06 -15.49 -2.91
CA ILE A 377 7.18 -15.26 -3.85
C ILE A 377 6.69 -15.22 -5.30
N HIS A 378 5.61 -15.95 -5.61
CA HIS A 378 5.00 -16.04 -6.93
C HIS A 378 4.46 -14.70 -7.40
N PHE A 379 3.99 -13.86 -6.48
CA PHE A 379 3.60 -12.48 -6.77
C PHE A 379 4.81 -11.69 -7.29
N TYR A 380 5.94 -11.76 -6.58
CA TYR A 380 7.16 -11.02 -6.94
C TYR A 380 7.85 -11.55 -8.19
N LYS A 381 7.86 -12.86 -8.43
CA LYS A 381 8.37 -13.44 -9.68
C LYS A 381 7.56 -12.96 -10.89
N THR A 382 6.23 -12.99 -10.77
CA THR A 382 5.31 -12.49 -11.81
C THR A 382 5.50 -10.99 -12.04
N LEU A 383 5.65 -10.22 -10.97
CA LEU A 383 5.88 -8.78 -11.03
C LEU A 383 7.22 -8.44 -11.68
N CYS A 384 8.31 -9.06 -11.24
CA CYS A 384 9.66 -8.91 -11.80
C CYS A 384 9.66 -9.18 -13.31
N ARG A 385 9.09 -10.31 -13.73
CA ARG A 385 8.95 -10.68 -15.14
C ARG A 385 8.17 -9.62 -15.94
N GLY A 386 7.07 -9.11 -15.39
CA GLY A 386 6.28 -8.06 -16.05
C GLY A 386 7.03 -6.73 -16.16
N LEU A 387 7.80 -6.35 -15.15
CA LEU A 387 8.62 -5.13 -15.18
C LEU A 387 9.74 -5.21 -16.23
N ILE A 388 10.35 -6.37 -16.41
CA ILE A 388 11.40 -6.62 -17.42
C ILE A 388 10.79 -6.65 -18.83
N LEU A 389 9.78 -7.50 -19.04
CA LEU A 389 9.08 -7.70 -20.32
C LEU A 389 7.91 -6.72 -20.47
N TRP A 390 8.19 -5.44 -20.28
CA TRP A 390 7.17 -4.39 -20.21
C TRP A 390 6.35 -4.27 -21.49
N SER A 391 6.96 -4.52 -22.64
CA SER A 391 6.31 -4.46 -23.96
C SER A 391 5.16 -5.47 -24.08
N ASP A 392 5.33 -6.69 -23.55
CA ASP A 392 4.39 -7.82 -23.65
C ASP A 392 3.09 -7.60 -22.86
N ILE A 393 3.08 -6.72 -21.84
CA ILE A 393 1.91 -6.52 -20.97
C ILE A 393 0.70 -6.01 -21.77
N SER A 394 -0.36 -6.80 -21.81
CA SER A 394 -1.64 -6.46 -22.44
C SER A 394 -2.83 -6.86 -21.56
N PRO A 395 -3.90 -6.05 -21.49
CA PRO A 395 -5.10 -6.34 -20.70
C PRO A 395 -6.03 -7.32 -21.44
N ASP A 396 -5.47 -8.40 -21.98
CA ASP A 396 -6.19 -9.39 -22.77
C ASP A 396 -6.13 -10.77 -22.09
N LYS A 397 -7.18 -11.57 -22.28
CA LYS A 397 -7.30 -12.91 -21.68
C LYS A 397 -6.13 -13.84 -22.06
N ARG A 398 -5.64 -13.72 -23.30
CA ARG A 398 -4.49 -14.48 -23.82
C ARG A 398 -3.21 -14.20 -23.02
N TRP A 399 -3.00 -12.96 -22.62
CA TRP A 399 -1.83 -12.59 -21.84
C TRP A 399 -1.89 -13.17 -20.43
N VAL A 400 -3.07 -13.16 -19.80
CA VAL A 400 -3.28 -13.84 -18.51
C VAL A 400 -2.96 -15.33 -18.62
N GLU A 401 -3.50 -16.00 -19.64
CA GLU A 401 -3.29 -17.44 -19.84
C GLU A 401 -1.83 -17.80 -20.10
N LYS A 402 -1.11 -16.98 -20.86
CA LYS A 402 0.31 -17.15 -21.14
C LYS A 402 1.20 -17.03 -19.89
N ASN A 403 0.83 -16.19 -18.93
CA ASN A 403 1.68 -15.89 -17.76
C ASN A 403 1.33 -16.72 -16.51
N ILE A 404 0.27 -17.52 -16.54
CA ILE A 404 -0.05 -18.45 -15.45
C ILE A 404 0.61 -19.81 -15.76
N PRO A 405 1.47 -20.36 -14.88
CA PRO A 405 2.07 -21.68 -15.08
C PRO A 405 1.04 -22.80 -15.12
N GLU A 406 1.23 -23.79 -16.00
CA GLU A 406 0.29 -24.91 -16.16
C GLU A 406 0.11 -25.71 -14.85
N ILE A 407 1.17 -25.96 -14.09
CA ILE A 407 1.12 -26.67 -12.80
C ILE A 407 0.17 -26.02 -11.78
N VAL A 408 0.09 -24.70 -11.85
CA VAL A 408 -0.77 -23.90 -10.96
C VAL A 408 -2.21 -23.87 -11.51
N LYS A 409 -2.43 -24.10 -12.81
CA LYS A 409 -3.76 -24.27 -13.42
C LYS A 409 -4.34 -25.66 -13.17
N GLU A 410 -3.54 -26.71 -13.32
CA GLU A 410 -3.94 -28.11 -13.16
C GLU A 410 -4.67 -28.33 -11.82
N GLY A 411 -4.09 -27.85 -10.71
CA GLY A 411 -4.71 -27.99 -9.38
C GLY A 411 -5.96 -27.14 -9.10
N VAL A 412 -6.32 -26.19 -9.97
CA VAL A 412 -7.50 -25.31 -9.79
C VAL A 412 -8.62 -25.68 -10.77
N TYR A 413 -8.29 -26.24 -11.93
CA TYR A 413 -9.24 -26.51 -13.00
C TYR A 413 -9.51 -27.99 -13.27
N GLU A 414 -8.66 -28.92 -12.81
CA GLU A 414 -8.96 -30.34 -12.91
C GLU A 414 -10.17 -30.69 -12.04
N LYS A 415 -11.17 -31.32 -12.67
CA LYS A 415 -12.26 -31.96 -11.96
C LYS A 415 -11.63 -33.09 -11.18
N GLU A 416 -11.66 -33.04 -9.85
CA GLU A 416 -11.50 -34.25 -9.05
C GLU A 416 -12.48 -35.29 -9.60
N GLN A 417 -11.96 -36.29 -10.31
CA GLN A 417 -12.62 -37.58 -10.30
C GLN A 417 -12.64 -37.95 -8.83
N LYS A 418 -13.82 -37.82 -8.20
CA LYS A 418 -14.04 -38.17 -6.80
C LYS A 418 -13.76 -39.66 -6.61
N SER A 419 -12.49 -40.05 -6.45
CA SER A 419 -12.15 -41.19 -5.61
C SER A 419 -12.60 -40.80 -4.22
N ARG A 420 -13.60 -41.50 -3.70
CA ARG A 420 -14.18 -41.32 -2.35
C ARG A 420 -13.18 -41.65 -1.21
N GLU A 421 -11.89 -41.70 -1.53
CA GLU A 421 -10.77 -42.13 -0.68
C GLU A 421 -9.59 -41.15 -0.77
N GLY A 422 -9.85 -39.85 -0.99
CA GLY A 422 -8.81 -38.83 -0.93
C GLY A 422 -8.26 -38.71 0.49
N GLY A 423 -7.04 -39.20 0.72
CA GLY A 423 -6.37 -39.08 2.01
C GLY A 423 -6.10 -37.61 2.40
N PRO A 424 -5.81 -37.32 3.67
CA PRO A 424 -5.58 -35.95 4.16
C PRO A 424 -4.44 -35.19 3.44
N GLY A 425 -3.55 -35.88 2.72
CA GLY A 425 -2.43 -35.30 1.97
C GLY A 425 -2.80 -34.64 0.63
N GLU A 426 -3.82 -35.14 -0.09
CA GLU A 426 -4.18 -34.63 -1.43
C GLU A 426 -4.85 -33.24 -1.36
N ASN A 427 -5.66 -33.00 -0.31
CA ASN A 427 -6.30 -31.71 -0.06
C ASN A 427 -5.29 -30.58 0.22
N SER A 428 -4.16 -30.90 0.87
CA SER A 428 -3.11 -29.92 1.19
C SER A 428 -2.39 -29.43 -0.08
N ALA A 429 -2.19 -30.32 -1.06
CA ALA A 429 -1.56 -29.98 -2.34
C ALA A 429 -2.40 -28.99 -3.17
N CYS A 430 -3.72 -29.20 -3.21
CA CYS A 430 -4.67 -28.30 -3.88
C CYS A 430 -4.64 -26.89 -3.27
N HIS A 431 -4.54 -26.78 -1.94
CA HIS A 431 -4.50 -25.50 -1.23
C HIS A 431 -3.26 -24.68 -1.56
N VAL A 432 -2.07 -25.30 -1.59
CA VAL A 432 -0.81 -24.62 -1.98
C VAL A 432 -0.88 -24.12 -3.42
N LYS A 433 -1.38 -24.95 -4.35
CA LYS A 433 -1.59 -24.55 -5.76
C LYS A 433 -2.56 -23.37 -5.88
N CYS A 434 -3.66 -23.38 -5.14
CA CYS A 434 -4.62 -22.28 -5.12
C CYS A 434 -3.99 -20.98 -4.58
N LEU A 435 -3.22 -21.04 -3.50
CA LEU A 435 -2.54 -19.85 -2.96
C LEU A 435 -1.49 -19.28 -3.92
N ALA A 436 -0.74 -20.14 -4.61
CA ALA A 436 0.18 -19.71 -5.67
C ALA A 436 -0.58 -19.06 -6.83
N TYR A 437 -1.68 -19.66 -7.28
CA TYR A 437 -2.54 -19.10 -8.32
C TYR A 437 -3.02 -17.69 -7.99
N LEU A 438 -3.54 -17.49 -6.77
CA LEU A 438 -4.03 -16.19 -6.31
C LEU A 438 -2.90 -15.14 -6.27
N ASN A 439 -1.69 -15.50 -5.85
CA ASN A 439 -0.55 -14.58 -5.84
C ASN A 439 -0.05 -14.23 -7.25
N VAL A 440 -0.08 -15.17 -8.20
CA VAL A 440 0.19 -14.88 -9.63
C VAL A 440 -0.85 -13.89 -10.16
N LEU A 441 -2.15 -14.09 -9.89
CA LEU A 441 -3.20 -13.16 -10.31
C LEU A 441 -2.99 -11.73 -9.76
N ARG A 442 -2.55 -11.61 -8.50
CA ARG A 442 -2.18 -10.30 -7.93
C ARG A 442 -0.99 -9.68 -8.65
N GLY A 443 0.03 -10.47 -9.00
CA GLY A 443 1.21 -9.99 -9.74
C GLY A 443 0.82 -9.44 -11.11
N LEU A 444 0.00 -10.18 -11.86
CA LEU A 444 -0.55 -9.75 -13.14
C LEU A 444 -1.40 -8.47 -13.01
N SER A 445 -2.21 -8.39 -11.96
CA SER A 445 -3.04 -7.22 -11.66
C SER A 445 -2.21 -5.96 -11.49
N LEU A 446 -1.09 -6.05 -10.74
CA LEU A 446 -0.21 -4.92 -10.51
C LEU A 446 0.54 -4.51 -11.78
N CYS A 447 1.03 -5.46 -12.59
CA CYS A 447 1.67 -5.16 -13.87
C CYS A 447 0.76 -4.36 -14.81
N VAL A 448 -0.50 -4.77 -14.95
CA VAL A 448 -1.48 -4.05 -15.76
C VAL A 448 -1.82 -2.69 -15.14
N ALA A 449 -2.00 -2.61 -13.82
CA ALA A 449 -2.24 -1.33 -13.14
C ALA A 449 -1.12 -0.32 -13.38
N LEU A 450 0.14 -0.75 -13.27
CA LEU A 450 1.31 0.10 -13.50
C LEU A 450 1.41 0.59 -14.94
N LYS A 451 1.08 -0.25 -15.94
CA LYS A 451 1.16 0.15 -17.35
C LYS A 451 0.00 1.06 -17.79
N TYR A 452 -1.20 0.86 -17.22
CA TYR A 452 -2.43 1.53 -17.66
C TYR A 452 -3.02 2.53 -16.64
N ALA A 453 -2.27 2.89 -15.59
CA ALA A 453 -2.68 3.89 -14.61
C ALA A 453 -3.19 5.19 -15.27
N GLY A 454 -4.32 5.72 -14.77
CA GLY A 454 -4.94 6.95 -15.25
C GLY A 454 -5.61 6.91 -16.64
N ARG A 455 -5.45 5.85 -17.45
CA ARG A 455 -5.95 5.81 -18.85
C ARG A 455 -7.47 5.55 -18.96
N CYS A 456 -8.08 4.90 -17.96
CA CYS A 456 -9.50 4.51 -17.88
C CYS A 456 -10.05 3.91 -19.19
N THR A 457 -9.72 2.64 -19.49
CA THR A 457 -10.20 1.92 -20.69
C THR A 457 -11.17 0.79 -20.34
N GLU A 458 -12.08 0.44 -21.24
CA GLU A 458 -12.99 -0.71 -21.03
C GLU A 458 -12.24 -2.03 -20.98
N LYS A 459 -11.23 -2.22 -21.85
CA LYS A 459 -10.37 -3.43 -21.83
C LYS A 459 -9.74 -3.68 -20.46
N THR A 460 -9.27 -2.62 -19.78
CA THR A 460 -8.74 -2.77 -18.42
C THR A 460 -9.81 -3.18 -17.42
N ARG A 461 -11.06 -2.72 -17.57
CA ARG A 461 -12.16 -3.15 -16.70
C ARG A 461 -12.48 -4.62 -16.90
N ASP A 462 -12.60 -5.06 -18.15
CA ASP A 462 -12.89 -6.46 -18.49
C ASP A 462 -11.80 -7.38 -17.96
N PHE A 463 -10.53 -6.96 -18.08
CA PHE A 463 -9.40 -7.66 -17.49
C PHE A 463 -9.55 -7.84 -15.97
N PHE A 464 -9.81 -6.77 -15.21
CA PHE A 464 -9.93 -6.89 -13.74
C PHE A 464 -11.20 -7.66 -13.31
N ASN A 465 -12.28 -7.60 -14.09
CA ASN A 465 -13.45 -8.44 -13.89
C ASN A 465 -13.13 -9.93 -14.08
N GLU A 466 -12.37 -10.28 -15.11
CA GLU A 466 -11.90 -11.63 -15.36
C GLU A 466 -10.99 -12.12 -14.22
N ILE A 467 -10.06 -11.28 -13.73
CA ILE A 467 -9.20 -11.63 -12.58
C ILE A 467 -10.04 -11.92 -11.33
N ALA A 468 -11.00 -11.05 -11.01
CA ALA A 468 -11.88 -11.24 -9.85
C ALA A 468 -12.72 -12.51 -9.99
N LEU A 469 -13.24 -12.81 -11.19
CA LEU A 469 -13.99 -14.03 -11.48
C LEU A 469 -13.11 -15.28 -11.30
N ARG A 470 -11.88 -15.27 -11.83
CA ARG A 470 -10.93 -16.38 -11.68
C ARG A 470 -10.59 -16.64 -10.21
N ALA A 471 -10.35 -15.60 -9.43
CA ALA A 471 -10.09 -15.72 -7.99
C ALA A 471 -11.29 -16.34 -7.26
N HIS A 472 -12.50 -15.88 -7.56
CA HIS A 472 -13.74 -16.42 -6.98
C HIS A 472 -13.97 -17.89 -7.33
N VAL A 473 -13.79 -18.26 -8.60
CA VAL A 473 -13.92 -19.66 -9.06
C VAL A 473 -12.88 -20.56 -8.41
N ALA A 474 -11.62 -20.12 -8.31
CA ALA A 474 -10.56 -20.86 -7.62
C ALA A 474 -10.91 -21.12 -6.16
N GLY A 475 -11.39 -20.08 -5.46
CA GLY A 475 -11.86 -20.21 -4.08
C GLY A 475 -12.97 -21.25 -3.91
N ARG A 476 -14.02 -21.19 -4.72
CA ARG A 476 -15.16 -22.13 -4.62
C ARG A 476 -14.80 -23.59 -4.84
N LYS A 477 -13.77 -23.88 -5.64
CA LYS A 477 -13.34 -25.25 -5.91
C LYS A 477 -12.46 -25.83 -4.81
N CYS A 478 -11.64 -25.00 -4.16
CA CYS A 478 -10.72 -25.45 -3.11
C CYS A 478 -11.32 -25.40 -1.71
N ILE A 479 -12.43 -24.68 -1.52
CA ILE A 479 -13.17 -24.58 -0.26
C ILE A 479 -14.13 -25.78 -0.16
N ASP A 480 -13.71 -26.80 0.59
CA ASP A 480 -14.56 -27.92 0.98
C ASP A 480 -14.94 -27.79 2.47
N ARG A 481 -16.21 -28.05 2.82
CA ARG A 481 -16.90 -27.56 4.04
C ARG A 481 -16.36 -28.03 5.42
N LYS A 482 -15.17 -28.65 5.51
CA LYS A 482 -14.72 -29.35 6.75
C LYS A 482 -13.26 -29.10 7.19
N ASN A 483 -12.50 -28.20 6.57
CA ASN A 483 -11.05 -28.07 6.85
C ASN A 483 -10.63 -26.69 7.39
N ALA A 484 -9.70 -26.67 8.37
CA ALA A 484 -9.15 -25.45 8.98
C ALA A 484 -8.46 -24.49 7.98
N PHE A 485 -7.97 -25.00 6.84
CA PHE A 485 -7.35 -24.21 5.77
C PHE A 485 -8.33 -23.37 4.95
N GLU A 486 -9.64 -23.64 5.05
CA GLU A 486 -10.69 -22.91 4.34
C GLU A 486 -10.66 -21.41 4.62
N GLY A 487 -10.46 -21.02 5.88
CA GLY A 487 -10.40 -19.61 6.28
C GLY A 487 -9.25 -18.86 5.60
N ILE A 488 -8.09 -19.51 5.45
CA ILE A 488 -6.89 -18.93 4.82
C ILE A 488 -7.13 -18.72 3.32
N ILE A 489 -7.77 -19.68 2.65
CA ILE A 489 -8.08 -19.58 1.22
C ILE A 489 -9.14 -18.53 0.98
N ARG A 490 -10.23 -18.54 1.74
CA ARG A 490 -11.30 -17.52 1.65
C ARG A 490 -10.72 -16.11 1.80
N TRP A 491 -9.84 -15.92 2.79
CA TRP A 491 -9.16 -14.65 3.01
C TRP A 491 -8.28 -14.24 1.81
N ASN A 492 -7.51 -15.17 1.26
CA ASN A 492 -6.66 -14.88 0.10
C ASN A 492 -7.47 -14.61 -1.18
N VAL A 493 -8.60 -15.27 -1.38
CA VAL A 493 -9.52 -15.00 -2.49
C VAL A 493 -10.05 -13.58 -2.37
N GLU A 494 -10.57 -13.23 -1.19
CA GLU A 494 -11.11 -11.91 -0.91
C GLU A 494 -10.06 -10.81 -1.10
N ASN A 495 -8.85 -10.99 -0.55
CA ASN A 495 -7.74 -10.08 -0.76
C ASN A 495 -7.36 -9.92 -2.24
N THR A 496 -7.44 -10.99 -3.04
CA THR A 496 -7.13 -10.92 -4.48
C THR A 496 -8.20 -10.13 -5.22
N ILE A 497 -9.48 -10.32 -4.89
CA ILE A 497 -10.58 -9.57 -5.46
C ILE A 497 -10.44 -8.09 -5.09
N VAL A 498 -10.27 -7.76 -3.81
CA VAL A 498 -10.13 -6.37 -3.37
C VAL A 498 -8.88 -5.72 -3.96
N PHE A 499 -7.75 -6.43 -4.03
CA PHE A 499 -6.54 -5.91 -4.68
C PHE A 499 -6.73 -5.65 -6.17
N SER A 500 -7.50 -6.49 -6.88
CA SER A 500 -7.87 -6.24 -8.28
C SER A 500 -8.72 -4.97 -8.44
N ARG A 501 -9.58 -4.65 -7.46
CA ARG A 501 -10.37 -3.41 -7.45
C ARG A 501 -9.53 -2.18 -7.13
N LEU A 502 -8.52 -2.31 -6.25
CA LEU A 502 -7.51 -1.27 -6.04
C LEU A 502 -6.73 -0.98 -7.33
N CYS A 503 -6.26 -2.03 -8.01
CA CYS A 503 -5.57 -1.92 -9.29
C CYS A 503 -6.46 -1.26 -10.37
N LEU A 504 -7.73 -1.65 -10.44
CA LEU A 504 -8.71 -1.02 -11.33
C LEU A 504 -8.93 0.46 -10.97
N ALA A 505 -9.03 0.81 -9.69
CA ALA A 505 -9.18 2.19 -9.24
C ALA A 505 -7.97 3.07 -9.63
N VAL A 506 -6.75 2.51 -9.63
CA VAL A 506 -5.55 3.20 -10.13
C VAL A 506 -5.62 3.46 -11.64
N CYS A 507 -6.08 2.48 -12.43
CA CYS A 507 -6.36 2.68 -13.86
C CYS A 507 -7.44 3.74 -14.11
N PHE A 508 -8.38 3.86 -13.18
CA PHE A 508 -9.51 4.79 -13.20
C PHE A 508 -9.30 6.04 -12.32
N ALA A 509 -8.05 6.37 -12.00
CA ALA A 509 -7.73 7.40 -11.02
C ALA A 509 -8.34 8.78 -11.38
N GLY A 510 -9.12 9.32 -10.45
CA GLY A 510 -9.86 10.57 -10.56
C GLY A 510 -10.96 10.57 -11.62
N SER A 511 -11.39 9.42 -12.14
CA SER A 511 -12.47 9.35 -13.14
C SER A 511 -13.86 9.51 -12.52
N GLY A 512 -14.04 9.12 -11.26
CA GLY A 512 -15.34 9.08 -10.61
C GLY A 512 -16.30 8.05 -11.22
N ASP A 513 -15.78 6.94 -11.78
CA ASP A 513 -16.58 5.90 -12.40
C ASP A 513 -17.67 5.33 -11.48
N LEU A 514 -18.93 5.42 -11.92
CA LEU A 514 -20.09 5.04 -11.13
C LEU A 514 -20.16 3.54 -10.86
N LYS A 515 -19.89 2.70 -11.86
CA LYS A 515 -19.97 1.24 -11.72
C LYS A 515 -18.96 0.73 -10.70
N LEU A 516 -17.71 1.19 -10.78
CA LEU A 516 -16.69 0.85 -9.78
C LEU A 516 -17.06 1.40 -8.40
N PHE A 517 -17.62 2.61 -8.33
CA PHE A 517 -18.10 3.16 -7.06
C PHE A 517 -19.23 2.31 -6.45
N GLN A 518 -20.20 1.85 -7.24
CA GLN A 518 -21.28 0.95 -6.80
C GLN A 518 -20.71 -0.37 -6.25
N GLU A 519 -19.75 -0.97 -6.94
CA GLU A 519 -19.06 -2.19 -6.47
C GLU A 519 -18.36 -1.97 -5.12
N LEU A 520 -17.58 -0.89 -4.99
CA LEU A 520 -16.87 -0.55 -3.74
C LEU A 520 -17.85 -0.22 -2.61
N ARG A 521 -18.94 0.48 -2.93
CA ARG A 521 -19.97 0.86 -1.97
C ARG A 521 -20.76 -0.34 -1.46
N GLY A 522 -21.10 -1.30 -2.31
CA GLY A 522 -21.79 -2.52 -1.88
C GLY A 522 -20.99 -3.28 -0.81
N ARG A 523 -19.67 -3.39 -1.01
CA ARG A 523 -18.73 -4.00 -0.05
C ARG A 523 -18.52 -3.17 1.22
N HIS A 524 -18.72 -1.85 1.14
CA HIS A 524 -18.69 -0.99 2.31
C HIS A 524 -19.90 -1.22 3.23
N HIS A 525 -21.11 -1.36 2.68
CA HIS A 525 -22.35 -1.46 3.46
C HIS A 525 -22.63 -2.86 4.03
N PHE A 526 -22.26 -3.93 3.32
CA PHE A 526 -22.50 -5.29 3.75
C PHE A 526 -21.19 -5.95 4.16
N ARG A 527 -20.99 -6.11 5.48
CA ARG A 527 -19.75 -6.69 6.01
C ARG A 527 -19.96 -7.76 7.03
N GLU A 528 -19.17 -8.82 6.86
CA GLU A 528 -18.95 -9.82 7.88
C GLU A 528 -18.15 -9.19 9.03
N ALA A 529 -18.49 -9.56 10.27
CA ALA A 529 -17.78 -9.10 11.47
C ALA A 529 -16.28 -9.52 11.51
N GLN A 530 -15.82 -10.29 10.53
CA GLN A 530 -14.47 -10.85 10.41
C GLN A 530 -13.63 -10.22 9.28
N ALA A 531 -14.10 -9.14 8.63
CA ALA A 531 -13.34 -8.51 7.55
C ALA A 531 -11.95 -8.03 8.06
N PRO A 532 -10.85 -8.48 7.43
CA PRO A 532 -9.48 -8.16 7.86
C PRO A 532 -9.15 -6.69 7.57
N PHE A 533 -8.32 -6.07 8.40
CA PHE A 533 -7.89 -4.68 8.23
C PHE A 533 -7.30 -4.38 6.84
N GLN A 534 -6.56 -5.35 6.28
CA GLN A 534 -6.03 -5.32 4.93
C GLN A 534 -7.09 -5.02 3.86
N SER A 535 -8.21 -5.76 3.83
CA SER A 535 -9.25 -5.56 2.82
C SER A 535 -9.87 -4.16 2.95
N ILE A 536 -10.16 -3.73 4.18
CA ILE A 536 -10.72 -2.41 4.46
C ILE A 536 -9.78 -1.32 3.91
N SER A 537 -8.49 -1.46 4.19
CA SER A 537 -7.44 -0.52 3.78
C SER A 537 -7.37 -0.36 2.26
N MET A 538 -7.37 -1.49 1.53
CA MET A 538 -7.34 -1.48 0.07
C MET A 538 -8.61 -0.87 -0.52
N GLU A 539 -9.78 -1.11 0.07
CA GLU A 539 -11.04 -0.50 -0.40
C GLU A 539 -11.06 1.02 -0.23
N SER A 540 -10.60 1.53 0.91
CA SER A 540 -10.50 2.98 1.14
C SER A 540 -9.48 3.64 0.21
N LEU A 541 -8.33 3.00 -0.03
CA LEU A 541 -7.38 3.45 -1.05
C LEU A 541 -8.01 3.43 -2.45
N SER A 542 -8.84 2.43 -2.76
CA SER A 542 -9.56 2.35 -4.04
C SER A 542 -10.51 3.54 -4.22
N LEU A 543 -11.29 3.87 -3.18
CA LEU A 543 -12.15 5.06 -3.18
C LEU A 543 -11.32 6.35 -3.32
N GLY A 544 -10.19 6.44 -2.60
CA GLY A 544 -9.26 7.56 -2.67
C GLY A 544 -8.68 7.79 -4.06
N PHE A 545 -8.24 6.72 -4.75
CA PHE A 545 -7.77 6.81 -6.13
C PHE A 545 -8.89 7.17 -7.11
N LEU A 546 -10.08 6.58 -6.96
CA LEU A 546 -11.22 6.83 -7.83
C LEU A 546 -11.65 8.31 -7.81
N PHE A 547 -11.64 8.95 -6.64
CA PHE A 547 -12.05 10.33 -6.42
C PHE A 547 -10.88 11.29 -6.13
N LEU A 548 -9.67 10.94 -6.58
CA LEU A 548 -8.43 11.68 -6.29
C LEU A 548 -8.57 13.20 -6.52
N GLY A 549 -8.37 13.98 -5.45
CA GLY A 549 -8.58 15.42 -5.40
C GLY A 549 -9.90 15.87 -6.05
N ARG A 550 -10.99 15.20 -5.68
CA ARG A 550 -12.35 15.38 -6.21
C ARG A 550 -12.44 15.23 -7.73
N CYS A 551 -11.73 14.25 -8.27
CA CYS A 551 -11.59 13.99 -9.71
C CYS A 551 -10.83 15.07 -10.50
N SER A 552 -10.08 15.95 -9.82
CA SER A 552 -9.27 16.99 -10.47
C SER A 552 -7.88 16.50 -10.87
N PHE A 553 -7.45 15.38 -10.32
CA PHE A 553 -6.12 14.82 -10.52
C PHE A 553 -6.20 13.39 -11.06
N THR A 554 -5.10 12.92 -11.62
CA THR A 554 -4.91 11.53 -12.04
C THR A 554 -3.49 11.08 -11.73
N ILE A 555 -3.20 9.80 -11.97
CA ILE A 555 -1.89 9.20 -11.76
C ILE A 555 -1.18 9.11 -13.11
N THR A 556 0.07 9.58 -13.16
CA THR A 556 0.91 9.55 -14.35
C THR A 556 1.88 8.38 -14.32
N THR A 557 2.07 7.73 -15.47
CA THR A 557 3.08 6.66 -15.66
C THR A 557 3.96 6.92 -16.89
N LYS A 558 4.11 8.19 -17.26
CA LYS A 558 4.93 8.64 -18.39
C LYS A 558 6.42 8.35 -18.18
N THR A 559 6.90 8.48 -16.95
CA THR A 559 8.32 8.25 -16.61
C THR A 559 8.51 6.93 -15.87
N ASP A 560 9.71 6.36 -15.99
CA ASP A 560 10.10 5.16 -15.25
C ASP A 560 10.06 5.41 -13.73
N LYS A 561 10.44 6.62 -13.31
CA LYS A 561 10.38 7.05 -11.91
C LYS A 561 8.97 6.98 -11.35
N SER A 562 8.00 7.45 -12.13
CA SER A 562 6.60 7.40 -11.73
C SER A 562 6.11 5.96 -11.54
N ILE A 563 6.52 5.04 -12.42
CA ILE A 563 6.16 3.62 -12.31
C ILE A 563 6.76 3.01 -11.04
N ALA A 564 8.03 3.27 -10.77
CA ALA A 564 8.73 2.75 -9.59
C ALA A 564 8.18 3.30 -8.26
N LEU A 565 7.85 4.58 -8.19
CA LEU A 565 7.20 5.18 -7.01
C LEU A 565 5.77 4.65 -6.80
N LEU A 566 5.02 4.48 -7.90
CA LEU A 566 3.69 3.89 -7.86
C LEU A 566 3.74 2.42 -7.40
N LEU A 567 4.71 1.64 -7.90
CA LEU A 567 4.95 0.26 -7.46
C LEU A 567 5.14 0.19 -5.94
N ALA A 568 6.02 1.01 -5.37
CA ALA A 568 6.23 1.06 -3.93
C ALA A 568 4.92 1.37 -3.18
N SER A 569 4.11 2.30 -3.67
CA SER A 569 2.84 2.65 -3.01
C SER A 569 1.79 1.53 -3.00
N LEU A 570 1.83 0.62 -4.00
CA LEU A 570 0.78 -0.37 -4.27
C LEU A 570 1.12 -1.80 -3.84
N LEU A 571 2.26 -2.06 -3.20
CA LEU A 571 2.59 -3.42 -2.75
C LEU A 571 1.48 -3.99 -1.82
N PRO A 572 1.00 -5.23 -2.04
CA PRO A 572 -0.17 -5.80 -1.35
C PRO A 572 0.12 -6.29 0.09
N LEU A 573 0.95 -5.55 0.84
CA LEU A 573 1.44 -5.91 2.16
C LEU A 573 0.80 -5.07 3.27
N PHE A 574 -0.49 -5.28 3.52
CA PHE A 574 -1.20 -4.59 4.59
C PHE A 574 -1.19 -5.46 5.85
N PRO A 575 -1.16 -4.85 7.05
CA PRO A 575 -1.26 -5.63 8.27
C PRO A 575 -2.65 -6.25 8.40
N SER A 576 -2.75 -7.43 9.01
CA SER A 576 -4.03 -8.11 9.21
C SER A 576 -4.90 -7.44 10.28
N ARG A 577 -4.28 -6.68 11.19
CA ARG A 577 -4.88 -5.92 12.29
C ARG A 577 -4.22 -4.54 12.41
N VAL A 578 -4.90 -3.59 13.04
CA VAL A 578 -4.30 -2.29 13.34
C VAL A 578 -3.13 -2.46 14.31
N GLY A 579 -2.05 -1.66 14.16
CA GLY A 579 -0.83 -1.82 14.94
C GLY A 579 -0.04 -3.10 14.66
N GLY A 580 -0.48 -3.92 13.68
CA GLY A 580 0.13 -5.19 13.32
C GLY A 580 1.53 -5.06 12.69
N CYS A 581 2.27 -6.17 12.72
CA CYS A 581 3.69 -6.22 12.39
C CYS A 581 4.02 -5.77 10.94
N GLY A 582 4.68 -4.61 10.79
CA GLY A 582 6.06 -4.45 10.29
C GLY A 582 6.54 -5.12 8.99
N ARG A 583 5.69 -5.77 8.19
CA ARG A 583 6.13 -6.42 6.93
C ARG A 583 6.51 -5.42 5.86
N TYR A 584 5.88 -4.24 5.88
CA TYR A 584 6.13 -3.18 4.92
C TYR A 584 6.18 -1.83 5.62
N PHE A 585 7.04 -0.93 5.13
CA PHE A 585 7.16 0.39 5.72
C PHE A 585 6.01 1.29 5.25
N LYS A 586 5.00 1.47 6.12
CA LYS A 586 3.73 2.12 5.76
C LYS A 586 3.87 3.51 5.14
N ARG A 587 4.91 4.27 5.52
CA ARG A 587 5.20 5.60 4.99
C ARG A 587 5.37 5.61 3.46
N LEU A 588 5.85 4.49 2.88
CA LEU A 588 6.03 4.34 1.43
C LEU A 588 4.71 4.24 0.66
N ARG A 589 3.60 3.91 1.34
CA ARG A 589 2.27 3.88 0.72
C ARG A 589 1.87 5.24 0.15
N TYR A 590 2.41 6.33 0.69
CA TYR A 590 2.11 7.68 0.25
C TYR A 590 2.93 8.16 -0.96
N MET A 591 3.81 7.32 -1.50
CA MET A 591 4.61 7.65 -2.69
C MET A 591 3.76 7.90 -3.94
N TRP A 592 2.51 7.46 -3.97
CA TRP A 592 1.58 7.82 -5.04
C TRP A 592 1.42 9.35 -5.17
N ALA A 593 1.59 10.11 -4.08
CA ALA A 593 1.43 11.58 -4.08
C ALA A 593 2.47 12.29 -4.97
N ALA A 594 3.64 11.68 -5.17
CA ALA A 594 4.70 12.20 -6.04
C ALA A 594 4.44 11.94 -7.53
N VAL A 595 3.46 11.09 -7.87
CA VAL A 595 3.11 10.72 -9.26
C VAL A 595 1.74 11.26 -9.68
N VAL A 596 1.17 12.17 -8.89
CA VAL A 596 -0.11 12.81 -9.19
C VAL A 596 0.09 13.96 -10.18
N GLU A 597 -0.70 13.97 -11.25
CA GLU A 597 -0.78 15.09 -12.20
C GLU A 597 -2.19 15.69 -12.22
N LYS A 598 -2.28 17.01 -12.44
CA LYS A 598 -3.57 17.70 -12.59
C LYS A 598 -4.14 17.38 -13.98
N LYS A 599 -5.41 16.98 -14.06
CA LYS A 599 -6.04 16.66 -15.35
C LYS A 599 -6.13 17.90 -16.24
N HIS A 600 -5.90 17.73 -17.55
CA HIS A 600 -6.16 18.81 -18.50
C HIS A 600 -7.67 19.09 -18.61
N PRO A 601 -8.12 20.35 -18.78
CA PRO A 601 -9.55 20.71 -18.81
C PRO A 601 -10.37 19.98 -19.88
N GLN A 602 -9.73 19.56 -20.99
CA GLN A 602 -10.37 18.85 -22.10
C GLN A 602 -10.68 17.37 -21.77
N GLU A 603 -9.76 16.67 -21.08
CA GLU A 603 -9.96 15.29 -20.61
C GLU A 603 -11.02 15.21 -19.50
N ALA A 604 -11.17 16.29 -18.72
CA ALA A 604 -12.26 16.42 -17.76
C ALA A 604 -13.63 16.58 -18.44
N ARG A 605 -13.71 16.99 -19.72
CA ARG A 605 -14.96 17.20 -20.46
C ARG A 605 -15.31 16.04 -21.40
N SER A 606 -14.34 15.39 -22.04
CA SER A 606 -14.60 14.41 -23.11
C SER A 606 -15.25 13.09 -22.67
N LYS A 607 -15.22 12.77 -21.37
CA LYS A 607 -15.87 11.55 -20.81
C LYS A 607 -17.22 11.82 -20.14
N ARG A 608 -17.81 13.02 -20.28
CA ARG A 608 -19.01 13.49 -19.54
C ARG A 608 -20.29 13.64 -20.37
N THR A 609 -20.32 13.25 -21.64
CA THR A 609 -21.53 13.40 -22.47
C THR A 609 -22.48 12.21 -22.33
N LEU A 610 -23.21 12.16 -21.22
CA LEU A 610 -24.52 11.50 -21.15
C LEU A 610 -25.57 12.58 -21.48
N THR A 611 -26.39 12.37 -22.51
CA THR A 611 -27.47 13.27 -22.94
C THR A 611 -28.48 13.51 -21.80
N ASP A 612 -29.00 14.74 -21.66
CA ASP A 612 -29.87 15.21 -20.55
C ASP A 612 -31.08 14.31 -20.19
N GLU A 613 -31.66 13.60 -21.16
CA GLU A 613 -32.75 12.64 -20.90
C GLU A 613 -32.28 11.35 -20.22
N LYS A 614 -31.14 10.80 -20.68
CA LYS A 614 -30.49 9.64 -20.02
C LYS A 614 -29.95 10.05 -18.66
N PHE A 615 -29.49 11.28 -18.51
CA PHE A 615 -29.02 11.87 -17.27
C PHE A 615 -30.12 11.96 -16.21
N THR A 616 -31.30 12.46 -16.56
CA THR A 616 -32.44 12.57 -15.62
C THR A 616 -32.95 11.20 -15.18
N LYS A 617 -32.94 10.22 -16.09
CA LYS A 617 -33.29 8.83 -15.79
C LYS A 617 -32.21 8.14 -14.93
N LEU A 618 -30.93 8.44 -15.17
CA LEU A 618 -29.80 7.92 -14.40
C LEU A 618 -29.70 8.57 -13.02
N VAL A 619 -30.02 9.86 -12.86
CA VAL A 619 -30.08 10.52 -11.54
C VAL A 619 -31.23 9.94 -10.71
N ARG A 620 -32.40 9.69 -11.30
CA ARG A 620 -33.49 8.99 -10.61
C ARG A 620 -33.14 7.54 -10.28
N LEU A 621 -32.53 6.79 -11.20
CA LEU A 621 -32.01 5.44 -10.95
C LEU A 621 -30.89 5.45 -9.92
N VAL A 622 -30.02 6.46 -9.92
CA VAL A 622 -28.94 6.60 -8.93
C VAL A 622 -29.56 6.98 -7.58
N GLU A 623 -30.54 7.85 -7.49
CA GLU A 623 -31.26 8.16 -6.24
C GLU A 623 -32.08 6.96 -5.72
N GLU A 624 -32.71 6.18 -6.61
CA GLU A 624 -33.48 4.97 -6.28
C GLU A 624 -32.57 3.76 -5.94
N GLU A 625 -31.48 3.52 -6.69
CA GLU A 625 -30.51 2.45 -6.46
C GLU A 625 -29.50 2.77 -5.35
N ILE A 626 -29.21 4.06 -5.07
CA ILE A 626 -28.43 4.45 -3.88
C ILE A 626 -29.20 4.11 -2.60
N CYS A 627 -30.54 4.08 -2.65
CA CYS A 627 -31.41 3.80 -1.51
C CYS A 627 -31.94 2.36 -1.44
N ALA A 628 -31.75 1.55 -2.48
CA ALA A 628 -32.17 0.15 -2.48
C ALA A 628 -31.26 -0.70 -1.56
N PRO A 629 -31.81 -1.39 -0.54
CA PRO A 629 -31.04 -2.40 0.18
C PRO A 629 -30.75 -3.54 -0.80
N LEU A 630 -29.47 -3.77 -1.10
CA LEU A 630 -29.03 -4.97 -1.80
C LEU A 630 -29.35 -6.18 -0.91
N LEU A 631 -30.42 -6.91 -1.26
CA LEU A 631 -30.81 -8.18 -0.67
C LEU A 631 -29.77 -9.27 -0.92
#